data_AF-A0A060YY40-F1
#
_entry.id   AF-A0A060YY40-F1
#
_cell.length_a   1.000
_cell.length_b   1.000
_cell.length_c   1.000
_cell.angle_alpha   90.00
_cell.angle_beta   90.00
_cell.angle_gamma   90.00
#
_symmetry.space_group_name_H-M   'P 1'
#
loop_
_entity.id
_entity.type
_entity.pdbx_description
1 polymer ?
#
loop_
_entity_poly.entity_id
_entity_poly.type
_entity_poly.pdbx_seq_one_letter_code
_entity_poly.pdbx_strand_id
1 'polypeptide(L)'
;MLGAGVYVTRDIQKACKYPLGVSNSKRRVLKVRVDVGKVKIIDQQDHPMQKTWHTEHGYDTAWVPPGVDMVESNRQENCVYDPKRIKVMEVMKVNKNTISRYRHLQSGVTPEDSHVYVMYHGTSKQIAVKIQRNGFKPSKDGMLGAGSRHPKSH
;
A
#
# COMPACT_ATOMS: atom_id res chain seq x y z
N MET A 1 0.12 11.19 -7.90
CA MET A 1 0.35 9.74 -7.67
C MET A 1 1.75 9.31 -8.11
N LEU A 2 2.31 8.33 -7.39
CA LEU A 2 3.73 7.92 -7.45
C LEU A 2 4.13 6.97 -8.61
N GLY A 3 3.22 6.67 -9.54
CA GLY A 3 3.51 5.78 -10.68
C GLY A 3 3.34 4.30 -10.37
N ALA A 4 4.10 3.45 -11.06
CA ALA A 4 3.91 2.01 -11.02
C ALA A 4 4.45 1.38 -9.72
N GLY A 5 3.68 0.48 -9.11
CA GLY A 5 4.09 -0.22 -7.91
C GLY A 5 2.94 -0.78 -7.08
N VAL A 6 3.28 -1.35 -5.93
CA VAL A 6 2.33 -1.85 -4.93
C VAL A 6 2.18 -0.82 -3.84
N TYR A 7 0.93 -0.39 -3.64
CA TYR A 7 0.60 0.64 -2.68
C TYR A 7 0.25 0.02 -1.33
N VAL A 8 0.89 0.51 -0.28
CA VAL A 8 0.70 0.07 1.10
C VAL A 8 0.66 1.28 2.03
N THR A 9 -0.01 1.13 3.16
CA THR A 9 -0.11 2.20 4.16
C THR A 9 0.13 1.66 5.55
N ARG A 10 0.73 2.48 6.41
CA ARG A 10 0.81 2.18 7.83
C ARG A 10 -0.52 2.39 8.54
N ASP A 11 -1.48 3.15 7.99
CA ASP A 11 -2.79 3.39 8.60
C ASP A 11 -3.81 2.30 8.19
N ILE A 12 -4.19 1.42 9.12
CA ILE A 12 -5.15 0.36 8.83
C ILE A 12 -6.55 0.91 8.53
N GLN A 13 -6.92 2.05 9.12
CA GLN A 13 -8.20 2.69 8.84
C GLN A 13 -8.23 3.21 7.40
N LYS A 14 -7.11 3.74 6.89
CA LYS A 14 -6.96 4.08 5.47
C LYS A 14 -7.12 2.82 4.62
N ALA A 15 -6.39 1.74 4.91
CA ALA A 15 -6.50 0.49 4.16
C ALA A 15 -7.92 -0.09 4.13
N CYS A 16 -8.67 -0.02 5.24
CA CYS A 16 -10.04 -0.54 5.32
C CYS A 16 -11.04 0.16 4.40
N LYS A 17 -10.74 1.37 3.91
CA LYS A 17 -11.59 2.12 2.97
C LYS A 17 -11.45 1.63 1.54
N TYR A 18 -10.42 0.86 1.21
CA TYR A 18 -10.15 0.40 -0.15
C TYR A 18 -10.59 -1.05 -0.41
N PRO A 19 -11.04 -1.35 -1.64
CA PRO A 19 -11.34 -0.40 -2.72
C PRO A 19 -12.58 0.45 -2.40
N LEU A 20 -12.60 1.69 -2.91
CA LEU A 20 -13.73 2.61 -2.77
C LEU A 20 -14.98 2.03 -3.48
N GLY A 21 -16.17 2.40 -3.01
CA GLY A 21 -17.45 1.92 -3.58
C GLY A 21 -17.78 0.44 -3.33
N VAL A 22 -16.92 -0.32 -2.66
CA VAL A 22 -17.16 -1.74 -2.32
C VAL A 22 -17.62 -1.89 -0.88
N SER A 23 -18.64 -2.72 -0.63
CA SER A 23 -19.13 -2.96 0.74
C SER A 23 -18.08 -3.64 1.63
N ASN A 24 -18.11 -3.33 2.94
CA ASN A 24 -17.14 -3.87 3.90
C ASN A 24 -17.10 -5.41 3.93
N SER A 25 -18.22 -6.09 3.69
CA SER A 25 -18.27 -7.56 3.63
C SER A 25 -17.44 -8.15 2.47
N LYS A 26 -17.30 -7.41 1.37
CA LYS A 26 -16.50 -7.76 0.20
C LYS A 26 -15.06 -7.23 0.26
N ARG A 27 -14.74 -6.32 1.18
CA ARG A 27 -13.37 -5.83 1.41
C ARG A 27 -12.53 -6.78 2.26
N ARG A 28 -11.23 -6.78 2.02
CA ARG A 28 -10.20 -7.43 2.82
C ARG A 28 -9.05 -6.47 3.03
N VAL A 29 -8.36 -6.62 4.15
CA VAL A 29 -7.08 -5.94 4.38
C VAL A 29 -6.02 -7.00 4.52
N LEU A 30 -4.96 -6.88 3.73
CA LEU A 30 -3.78 -7.71 3.84
C LEU A 30 -2.82 -7.02 4.82
N LYS A 31 -2.45 -7.72 5.90
CA LYS A 31 -1.31 -7.34 6.73
C LYS A 31 -0.05 -7.87 6.03
N VAL A 32 0.90 -7.00 5.76
CA VAL A 32 2.08 -7.33 4.97
C VAL A 32 3.36 -6.93 5.70
N ARG A 33 4.41 -7.75 5.55
CA ARG A 33 5.78 -7.39 5.88
C ARG A 33 6.42 -6.80 4.62
N VAL A 34 6.94 -5.59 4.72
CA VAL A 34 7.48 -4.82 3.59
C VAL A 34 8.92 -4.48 3.88
N ASP A 35 9.83 -4.97 3.04
CA ASP A 35 11.20 -4.48 2.97
C ASP A 35 11.22 -3.21 2.10
N VAL A 36 11.44 -2.05 2.70
CA VAL A 36 11.34 -0.76 1.98
C VAL A 36 12.59 -0.42 1.19
N GLY A 37 13.72 -1.09 1.43
CA GLY A 37 15.00 -0.81 0.77
C GLY A 37 15.36 0.69 0.77
N LYS A 38 15.84 1.19 -0.36
CA LYS A 38 16.17 2.62 -0.55
C LYS A 38 14.89 3.44 -0.73
N VAL A 39 14.60 4.33 0.21
CA VAL A 39 13.37 5.14 0.22
C VAL A 39 13.61 6.53 -0.37
N LYS A 40 12.74 6.96 -1.29
CA LYS A 40 12.65 8.35 -1.74
C LYS A 40 11.45 9.04 -1.09
N ILE A 41 11.69 10.13 -0.39
CA ILE A 41 10.63 11.00 0.10
C ILE A 41 10.14 11.86 -1.07
N ILE A 42 8.82 11.86 -1.29
CA ILE A 42 8.12 12.69 -2.28
C ILE A 42 7.23 13.63 -1.47
N ASP A 43 7.77 14.78 -1.10
CA ASP A 43 7.28 15.72 -0.09
C ASP A 43 6.65 17.00 -0.65
N GLN A 44 6.46 17.07 -1.97
CA GLN A 44 5.79 18.19 -2.62
C GLN A 44 5.02 17.74 -3.86
N GLN A 45 4.00 18.52 -4.22
CA GLN A 45 3.33 18.42 -5.50
C GLN A 45 4.33 18.68 -6.63
N ASP A 46 4.22 17.89 -7.69
CA ASP A 46 5.10 17.97 -8.87
C ASP A 46 6.60 17.79 -8.55
N HIS A 47 6.90 17.03 -7.48
CA HIS A 47 8.26 16.67 -7.13
C HIS A 47 8.97 16.07 -8.38
N PRO A 48 10.21 16.50 -8.72
CA PRO A 48 10.88 16.11 -9.97
C PRO A 48 10.95 14.59 -10.20
N MET A 49 11.13 13.84 -9.11
CA MET A 49 11.22 12.38 -9.12
C MET A 49 9.90 11.64 -8.88
N GLN A 50 8.75 12.31 -8.87
CA GLN A 50 7.45 11.74 -8.47
C GLN A 50 7.08 10.45 -9.23
N LYS A 51 7.49 10.33 -10.49
CA LYS A 51 7.25 9.15 -11.34
C LYS A 51 8.52 8.40 -11.74
N THR A 52 9.70 8.94 -11.48
CA THR A 52 10.99 8.42 -11.98
C THR A 52 11.89 7.89 -10.86
N TRP A 53 11.49 8.07 -9.58
CA TRP A 53 12.23 7.62 -8.39
C TRP A 53 12.75 6.19 -8.51
N HIS A 54 11.98 5.27 -9.09
CA HIS A 54 12.48 3.92 -9.32
C HIS A 54 13.33 3.80 -10.59
N THR A 55 12.72 4.02 -11.76
CA THR A 55 13.31 3.63 -13.06
C THR A 55 14.56 4.40 -13.43
N GLU A 56 14.67 5.66 -13.00
CA GLU A 56 15.82 6.51 -13.33
C GLU A 56 16.80 6.65 -12.16
N HIS A 57 16.33 6.47 -10.92
CA HIS A 57 17.11 6.78 -9.73
C HIS A 57 17.33 5.59 -8.78
N GLY A 58 16.78 4.42 -9.09
CA GLY A 58 17.04 3.15 -8.40
C GLY A 58 16.53 3.08 -6.97
N TYR A 59 15.49 3.85 -6.61
CA TYR A 59 14.85 3.72 -5.30
C TYR A 59 13.85 2.57 -5.28
N ASP A 60 13.73 1.88 -4.15
CA ASP A 60 12.86 0.71 -3.98
C ASP A 60 11.44 1.10 -3.56
N THR A 61 11.33 2.18 -2.77
CA THR A 61 10.06 2.68 -2.26
C THR A 61 9.98 4.20 -2.38
N ALA A 62 8.86 4.72 -2.87
CA ALA A 62 8.50 6.12 -2.70
C ALA A 62 7.56 6.30 -1.50
N TRP A 63 7.84 7.29 -0.67
CA TRP A 63 7.06 7.63 0.51
C TRP A 63 6.56 9.08 0.45
N VAL A 64 5.26 9.26 0.64
CA VAL A 64 4.63 10.58 0.77
C VAL A 64 4.33 10.83 2.25
N PRO A 65 4.91 11.88 2.87
CA PRO A 65 4.60 12.24 4.24
C PRO A 65 3.16 12.78 4.39
N PRO A 66 2.60 12.80 5.61
CA PRO A 66 1.30 13.41 5.85
C PRO A 66 1.39 14.94 5.68
N GLY A 67 0.26 15.59 5.38
CA GLY A 67 0.19 17.06 5.29
C GLY A 67 0.81 17.66 4.02
N VAL A 68 1.12 16.83 3.04
CA VAL A 68 1.47 17.26 1.68
C VAL A 68 0.26 16.99 0.80
N ASP A 69 -0.26 18.00 0.10
CA ASP A 69 -1.47 17.94 -0.75
C ASP A 69 -1.28 17.10 -2.04
N MET A 70 -0.51 16.03 -1.93
CA MET A 70 -0.11 15.10 -2.98
C MET A 70 -1.05 13.90 -3.13
N VAL A 71 -1.89 13.66 -2.12
CA VAL A 71 -2.84 12.54 -2.06
C VAL A 71 -4.16 13.03 -1.50
N GLU A 72 -5.29 12.68 -2.13
CA GLU A 72 -6.65 13.14 -1.73
C GLU A 72 -7.01 12.88 -0.24
N SER A 73 -6.26 11.99 0.42
CA SER A 73 -6.48 11.66 1.83
C SER A 73 -5.67 12.52 2.81
N ASN A 74 -4.72 13.35 2.35
CA ASN A 74 -3.66 14.00 3.15
C ASN A 74 -2.95 13.05 4.14
N ARG A 75 -2.98 11.75 3.83
CA ARG A 75 -2.45 10.66 4.66
C ARG A 75 -1.35 9.91 3.93
N GLN A 76 -0.36 9.46 4.67
CA GLN A 76 0.81 8.73 4.17
C GLN A 76 0.47 7.68 3.11
N GLU A 77 1.29 7.66 2.08
CA GLU A 77 1.25 6.70 0.99
C GLU A 77 2.64 6.15 0.73
N ASN A 78 2.75 4.83 0.59
CA ASN A 78 3.99 4.18 0.22
C ASN A 78 3.75 3.40 -1.07
N CYS A 79 4.64 3.57 -2.04
CA CYS A 79 4.65 2.82 -3.29
C CYS A 79 5.94 2.01 -3.34
N VAL A 80 5.82 0.68 -3.26
CA VAL A 80 6.95 -0.25 -3.36
C VAL A 80 7.01 -0.74 -4.80
N TYR A 81 8.17 -0.61 -5.44
CA TYR A 81 8.28 -0.95 -6.86
C TYR A 81 8.20 -2.46 -7.11
N ASP A 82 9.07 -3.24 -6.45
CA ASP A 82 9.14 -4.70 -6.60
C ASP A 82 8.19 -5.41 -5.62
N PRO A 83 7.13 -6.11 -6.12
CA PRO A 83 6.25 -6.94 -5.31
C PRO A 83 6.95 -7.97 -4.43
N LYS A 84 8.12 -8.47 -4.81
CA LYS A 84 8.87 -9.50 -4.06
C LYS A 84 9.33 -9.00 -2.69
N ARG A 85 9.42 -7.68 -2.51
CA ARG A 85 9.71 -7.04 -1.22
C ARG A 85 8.53 -7.09 -0.24
N ILE A 86 7.38 -7.63 -0.66
CA ILE A 86 6.14 -7.65 0.12
C ILE A 86 5.70 -9.09 0.39
N LYS A 87 5.66 -9.47 1.66
CA LYS A 87 5.15 -10.77 2.11
C LYS A 87 3.80 -10.60 2.80
N VAL A 88 2.77 -11.29 2.31
CA VAL A 88 1.47 -11.37 3.00
C VAL A 88 1.63 -12.20 4.27
N MET A 89 1.24 -11.61 5.40
CA MET A 89 1.22 -12.28 6.71
C MET A 89 -0.18 -12.75 7.08
N GLU A 90 -1.21 -11.92 6.82
CA GLU A 90 -2.58 -12.18 7.23
C GLU A 90 -3.59 -11.54 6.28
N VAL A 91 -4.76 -12.18 6.13
CA VAL A 91 -5.91 -11.64 5.39
C VAL A 91 -7.08 -11.41 6.33
N MET A 92 -7.43 -10.14 6.55
CA MET A 92 -8.40 -9.72 7.55
C MET A 92 -9.72 -9.29 6.91
N LYS A 93 -10.84 -9.58 7.58
CA LYS A 93 -12.16 -9.00 7.24
C LYS A 93 -12.24 -7.57 7.77
N VAL A 94 -12.93 -6.68 7.06
CA VAL A 94 -13.17 -5.31 7.55
C VAL A 94 -14.35 -5.32 8.52
N ASN A 95 -14.06 -5.16 9.82
CA ASN A 95 -15.07 -5.01 10.88
C ASN A 95 -14.50 -4.15 12.05
N LYS A 96 -15.39 -3.75 12.98
CA LYS A 96 -15.01 -2.90 14.13
C LYS A 96 -13.89 -3.50 14.98
N ASN A 97 -13.94 -4.81 15.24
CA ASN A 97 -12.93 -5.51 16.06
C ASN A 97 -11.54 -5.47 15.42
N THR A 98 -11.46 -5.73 14.10
CA THR A 98 -10.20 -5.68 13.33
C THR A 98 -9.60 -4.28 13.37
N ILE A 99 -10.42 -3.26 13.11
CA ILE A 99 -9.96 -1.87 13.12
C ILE A 99 -9.46 -1.49 14.52
N SER A 100 -10.21 -1.87 15.57
CA SER A 100 -9.83 -1.54 16.95
C SER A 100 -8.52 -2.21 17.36
N ARG A 101 -8.36 -3.52 17.07
CA ARG A 101 -7.18 -4.30 17.44
C ARG A 101 -5.90 -3.72 16.82
N TYR A 102 -5.94 -3.38 15.54
CA TYR A 102 -4.74 -3.00 14.79
C TYR A 102 -4.46 -1.50 14.76
N ARG A 103 -5.40 -0.64 15.18
CA ARG A 103 -5.13 0.80 15.36
C ARG A 103 -4.08 1.04 16.44
N HIS A 104 -4.18 0.34 17.57
CA HIS A 104 -3.30 0.55 18.72
C HIS A 104 -1.92 -0.09 18.57
N LEU A 105 -1.80 -1.12 17.72
CA LEU A 105 -0.51 -1.76 17.45
C LEU A 105 0.42 -0.88 16.60
N GLN A 106 -0.06 0.20 15.98
CA GLN A 106 0.77 1.04 15.11
C GLN A 106 1.74 1.96 15.87
N SER A 107 1.49 2.25 17.14
CA SER A 107 2.26 3.24 17.90
C SER A 107 3.55 2.69 18.54
N GLY A 108 3.98 1.46 18.21
CA GLY A 108 5.15 0.84 18.86
C GLY A 108 5.93 -0.20 18.05
N VAL A 109 5.56 -0.49 16.80
CA VAL A 109 6.35 -1.41 15.97
C VAL A 109 7.42 -0.62 15.24
N THR A 110 8.57 -0.47 15.88
CA THR A 110 9.81 -0.20 15.15
C THR A 110 10.17 -1.45 14.37
N PRO A 111 10.68 -1.30 13.14
CA PRO A 111 11.02 -2.45 12.34
C PRO A 111 12.16 -3.24 13.04
N GLU A 112 12.04 -4.57 13.16
CA GLU A 112 13.04 -5.47 13.80
C GLU A 112 14.42 -5.37 13.11
N ASP A 113 14.40 -4.90 11.86
CA ASP A 113 15.51 -4.59 10.97
C ASP A 113 15.16 -3.23 10.36
N SER A 114 16.07 -2.24 10.33
CA SER A 114 15.73 -0.82 10.11
C SER A 114 14.94 -0.50 8.83
N HIS A 115 14.85 -1.45 7.90
CA HIS A 115 14.17 -1.34 6.61
C HIS A 115 12.89 -2.19 6.48
N VAL A 116 12.44 -2.92 7.51
CA VAL A 116 11.29 -3.84 7.37
C VAL A 116 10.08 -3.49 8.22
N TYR A 117 9.03 -2.98 7.58
CA TYR A 117 7.82 -2.52 8.26
C TYR A 117 6.63 -3.45 8.09
N VAL A 118 5.78 -3.52 9.12
CA VAL A 118 4.42 -4.05 8.99
C VAL A 118 3.52 -2.96 8.43
N MET A 119 2.87 -3.23 7.30
CA MET A 119 1.95 -2.32 6.62
C MET A 119 0.66 -3.03 6.20
N TYR A 120 -0.25 -2.28 5.58
CA TYR A 120 -1.57 -2.75 5.19
C TYR A 120 -1.89 -2.42 3.73
N HIS A 121 -2.53 -3.36 3.05
CA HIS A 121 -3.09 -3.19 1.71
C HIS A 121 -4.59 -3.50 1.70
N GLY A 122 -5.42 -2.50 1.42
CA GLY A 122 -6.87 -2.67 1.24
C GLY A 122 -7.20 -3.21 -0.14
N THR A 123 -8.02 -4.26 -0.21
CA THR A 123 -8.39 -4.90 -1.48
C THR A 123 -9.75 -5.62 -1.40
N SER A 124 -10.22 -6.22 -2.50
CA SER A 124 -11.43 -7.05 -2.50
C SER A 124 -11.13 -8.49 -2.10
N LYS A 125 -12.15 -9.25 -1.66
CA LYS A 125 -12.03 -10.68 -1.37
C LYS A 125 -11.44 -11.46 -2.56
N GLN A 126 -11.89 -11.17 -3.79
CA GLN A 126 -11.40 -11.86 -4.99
C GLN A 126 -9.92 -11.56 -5.26
N ILE A 127 -9.52 -10.29 -5.12
CA ILE A 127 -8.13 -9.88 -5.34
C ILE A 127 -7.22 -10.43 -4.23
N ALA A 128 -7.66 -10.44 -2.97
CA ALA A 128 -6.90 -11.03 -1.87
C ALA A 128 -6.50 -12.49 -2.17
N VAL A 129 -7.45 -13.30 -2.68
CA VAL A 129 -7.17 -14.68 -3.09
C VAL A 129 -6.15 -14.75 -4.23
N LYS A 130 -6.25 -13.86 -5.22
CA LYS A 130 -5.27 -13.81 -6.33
C LYS A 130 -3.87 -13.44 -5.83
N ILE A 131 -3.77 -12.49 -4.91
CA ILE A 131 -2.49 -12.06 -4.31
C ILE A 131 -1.87 -13.18 -3.49
N GLN A 132 -2.67 -13.90 -2.69
CA GLN A 132 -2.15 -15.04 -1.92
C GLN A 132 -1.59 -16.15 -2.81
N ARG A 133 -2.21 -16.39 -3.97
CA ARG A 133 -1.78 -17.45 -4.91
C ARG A 133 -0.59 -17.05 -5.77
N ASN A 134 -0.56 -15.80 -6.24
CA ASN A 134 0.34 -15.38 -7.31
C ASN A 134 1.30 -14.25 -6.91
N GLY A 135 1.25 -13.79 -5.66
CA GLY A 135 1.92 -12.57 -5.22
C GLY A 135 1.21 -11.30 -5.70
N PHE A 136 1.73 -10.15 -5.28
CA PHE A 136 1.25 -8.85 -5.75
C PHE A 136 1.62 -8.61 -7.21
N LYS A 137 0.75 -7.90 -7.95
CA LYS A 137 1.08 -7.32 -9.24
C LYS A 137 1.11 -5.79 -9.11
N PRO A 138 2.14 -5.10 -9.61
CA PRO A 138 2.20 -3.64 -9.56
C PRO A 138 0.98 -3.02 -10.24
N SER A 139 0.43 -1.97 -9.63
CA SER A 139 -0.51 -1.10 -10.34
C SER A 139 0.26 -0.30 -11.39
N LYS A 140 -0.31 -0.11 -12.59
CA LYS A 140 0.25 0.80 -13.60
C LYS A 140 -0.15 2.26 -13.34
N ASP A 141 -1.34 2.47 -12.79
CA ASP A 141 -1.96 3.80 -12.62
C ASP A 141 -1.69 4.43 -11.24
N GLY A 142 -1.13 3.63 -10.32
CA GLY A 142 -0.64 4.14 -9.05
C GLY A 142 -1.68 4.34 -7.94
N MET A 143 -2.59 3.39 -7.71
CA MET A 143 -3.62 3.48 -6.66
C MET A 143 -3.70 2.24 -5.75
N LEU A 144 -4.06 2.48 -4.48
CA LEU A 144 -4.45 1.44 -3.51
C LEU A 144 -5.62 0.58 -4.02
N GLY A 145 -5.57 -0.73 -3.74
CA GLY A 145 -6.59 -1.69 -4.16
C GLY A 145 -6.55 -2.10 -5.63
N ALA A 146 -5.66 -1.52 -6.44
CA ALA A 146 -5.52 -1.85 -7.86
C ALA A 146 -4.60 -3.06 -8.14
N GLY A 147 -4.06 -3.73 -7.12
CA GLY A 147 -3.04 -4.81 -7.22
C GLY A 147 -3.41 -6.04 -8.06
N SER A 148 -4.53 -6.00 -8.78
CA SER A 148 -4.82 -6.86 -9.94
C SER A 148 -6.01 -6.33 -10.76
N ARG A 149 -5.96 -5.07 -11.23
CA ARG A 149 -6.83 -4.67 -12.34
C ARG A 149 -6.46 -5.51 -13.57
N HIS A 150 -7.42 -6.31 -14.05
CA HIS A 150 -7.42 -6.75 -15.44
C HIS A 150 -7.51 -5.51 -16.35
N PRO A 151 -6.94 -5.53 -17.57
CA PRO A 151 -7.20 -4.50 -18.55
C PRO A 151 -8.72 -4.39 -18.72
N LYS A 152 -9.23 -3.16 -18.73
CA LYS A 152 -10.64 -2.93 -19.08
C LYS A 152 -10.84 -3.57 -20.46
N SER A 153 -11.76 -4.54 -20.55
CA SER A 153 -12.31 -4.92 -21.84
C SER A 153 -12.96 -3.67 -22.43
N HIS A 154 -12.49 -3.27 -23.61
CA HIS A 154 -13.18 -2.30 -24.46
C HIS A 154 -14.55 -2.84 -24.86
#